data_AF-A0AAE8IAJ9-F1
#
_entry.id   AF-A0AAE8IAJ9-F1
#
_cell.length_a   1.000
_cell.length_b   1.000
_cell.length_c   1.000
_cell.angle_alpha   90.00
_cell.angle_beta   90.00
_cell.angle_gamma   90.00
#
_symmetry.space_group_name_H-M   'P 1'
#
loop_
_entity.id
_entity.type
_entity.pdbx_description
1 polymer ?
#
loop_
_entity_poly.entity_id
_entity_poly.type
_entity_poly.pdbx_seq_one_letter_code
_entity_poly.pdbx_strand_id
1 'polypeptide(L)' 'MIRSDNSGLQALRARAYALAESGQFANAHAVEQALVAEGWPNIHRALAGDYARKAISERCLTAKPH' A
#
# COMPACT_ATOMS: atom_id res chain seq x y z
N MET A 1 24.72 7.35 8.96
CA MET A 1 23.87 6.14 8.98
C MET A 1 22.43 6.55 8.71
N ILE A 2 21.95 6.39 7.48
CA ILE A 2 20.58 6.71 7.06
C ILE A 2 19.94 5.38 6.68
N ARG A 3 19.40 4.64 7.65
CA ARG A 3 18.75 3.33 7.43
C ARG A 3 17.28 3.30 7.84
N SER A 4 16.77 4.39 8.42
CA SER A 4 15.41 4.45 8.96
C SER A 4 14.32 4.66 7.89
N ASP A 5 14.66 5.30 6.76
CA ASP A 5 13.69 5.53 5.67
C ASP A 5 13.27 4.21 4.99
N ASN A 6 14.24 3.32 4.74
CA ASN A 6 13.96 2.05 4.07
C ASN A 6 13.10 1.12 4.93
N SER A 7 13.31 1.06 6.25
CA SER A 7 12.50 0.21 7.15
C SER A 7 11.03 0.67 7.22
N GLY A 8 10.79 1.98 7.29
CA GLY A 8 9.43 2.53 7.26
C GLY A 8 8.73 2.26 5.93
N LEU A 9 9.44 2.47 4.82
CA LEU A 9 8.92 2.17 3.48
C LEU A 9 8.65 0.67 3.28
N GLN A 10 9.48 -0.21 3.82
CA GLN A 10 9.30 -1.65 3.71
C GLN A 10 8.10 -2.15 4.55
N ALA A 11 7.96 -1.64 5.79
CA ALA A 11 6.82 -1.94 6.66
C ALA A 11 5.49 -1.47 6.06
N LEU A 12 5.48 -0.25 5.53
CA LEU A 12 4.36 0.32 4.80
C LEU A 12 3.95 -0.54 3.60
N ARG A 13 4.93 -0.97 2.80
CA ARG A 13 4.70 -1.78 1.60
C ARG A 13 4.15 -3.16 1.97
N ALA A 14 4.66 -3.79 3.03
CA ALA A 14 4.12 -5.04 3.57
C ALA A 14 2.66 -4.87 4.06
N ARG A 15 2.37 -3.78 4.77
CA ARG A 15 1.02 -3.42 5.23
C ARG A 15 0.06 -3.20 4.07
N ALA A 16 0.50 -2.47 3.04
CA ALA A 16 -0.28 -2.23 1.82
C ALA A 16 -0.59 -3.52 1.06
N TYR A 17 0.35 -4.47 1.02
CA TYR A 17 0.10 -5.79 0.44
C TYR A 17 -0.90 -6.61 1.25
N ALA A 18 -0.78 -6.63 2.58
CA ALA A 18 -1.75 -7.33 3.44
C ALA A 18 -3.18 -6.77 3.28
N LEU A 19 -3.33 -5.44 3.17
CA LEU A 19 -4.62 -4.80 2.91
C LEU A 19 -5.16 -5.14 1.51
N ALA A 20 -4.29 -5.13 0.49
CA ALA A 20 -4.68 -5.53 -0.86
C ALA A 20 -5.12 -6.99 -0.93
N GLU A 21 -4.43 -7.89 -0.22
CA GLU A 21 -4.76 -9.32 -0.12
C GLU A 21 -6.04 -9.58 0.70
N SER A 22 -6.41 -8.67 1.61
CA SER A 22 -7.65 -8.78 2.36
C SER A 22 -8.91 -8.60 1.51
N GLY A 23 -8.80 -8.10 0.27
CA GLY A 23 -9.94 -7.88 -0.63
C GLY A 23 -10.95 -6.82 -0.16
N GLN A 24 -10.70 -6.16 0.98
CA GLN A 24 -11.57 -5.09 1.53
C GLN A 24 -11.49 -3.79 0.73
N PHE A 25 -10.42 -3.60 -0.04
CA PHE A 25 -10.18 -2.38 -0.81
C PHE A 25 -10.44 -2.63 -2.29
N ALA A 26 -10.98 -1.62 -2.98
CA ALA A 26 -11.28 -1.72 -4.40
C ALA A 26 -10.09 -1.33 -5.29
N ASN A 27 -9.18 -0.50 -4.78
CA ASN A 27 -8.08 0.08 -5.54
C ASN A 27 -6.93 0.48 -4.59
N ALA A 28 -5.75 0.73 -5.18
CA ALA A 28 -4.59 1.21 -4.42
C ALA A 28 -4.88 2.53 -3.68
N HIS A 29 -5.73 3.40 -4.23
CA HIS A 29 -6.11 4.67 -3.59
C HIS A 29 -6.85 4.46 -2.25
N ALA A 30 -7.73 3.46 -2.15
CA ALA A 30 -8.42 3.16 -0.90
C ALA A 30 -7.46 2.58 0.16
N VAL A 31 -6.48 1.77 -0.27
CA VAL A 31 -5.40 1.27 0.59
C VAL A 31 -4.52 2.44 1.09
N GLU A 32 -4.17 3.37 0.19
CA GLU A 32 -3.44 4.60 0.52
C GLU A 32 -4.17 5.42 1.60
N GLN A 33 -5.47 5.66 1.44
CA GLN A 33 -6.29 6.41 2.38
C GLN A 33 -6.37 5.75 3.76
N ALA A 34 -6.57 4.43 3.81
CA ALA A 34 -6.65 3.68 5.06
C ALA A 34 -5.33 3.78 5.84
N LEU A 35 -4.21 3.60 5.15
CA LEU A 35 -2.89 3.69 5.75
C LEU A 35 -2.52 5.13 6.16
N VAL A 36 -2.96 6.15 5.42
CA VAL A 36 -2.83 7.56 5.88
C VAL A 36 -3.61 7.76 7.18
N ALA A 37 -4.81 7.21 7.29
CA ALA A 37 -5.60 7.24 8.52
C ALA A 37 -4.95 6.44 9.67
N GLU A 38 -4.20 5.38 9.37
CA GLU A 38 -3.37 4.64 10.35
C GLU A 38 -2.14 5.42 10.83
N GLY A 39 -1.86 6.60 10.28
CA GLY A 39 -0.72 7.43 10.67
C GLY A 39 0.52 7.24 9.80
N TRP A 40 0.36 6.84 8.54
CA TRP A 40 1.45 6.77 7.56
C TRP A 40 1.43 7.96 6.58
N PRO A 41 1.98 9.13 6.97
CA PRO A 41 1.88 10.36 6.17
C PRO A 41 2.66 10.31 4.85
N ASN A 42 3.68 9.45 4.74
CA ASN A 42 4.57 9.39 3.56
C ASN A 42 4.13 8.37 2.50
N ILE A 43 2.87 7.92 2.54
CA ILE A 43 2.42 6.84 1.67
C ILE A 43 2.49 7.18 0.19
N HIS A 44 2.11 8.41 -0.14
CA HIS A 44 2.12 8.88 -1.51
C HIS A 44 3.53 8.90 -2.07
N ARG A 45 4.55 9.12 -1.24
CA ARG A 45 5.95 9.05 -1.66
C ARG A 45 6.43 7.61 -1.86
N ALA A 46 5.98 6.69 -1.01
CA ALA A 46 6.31 5.28 -1.13
C ALA A 46 5.61 4.59 -2.31
N LEU A 47 4.41 5.05 -2.65
CA LEU A 47 3.57 4.54 -3.72
C LEU A 47 3.55 5.44 -4.95
N ALA A 48 4.39 6.48 -4.99
CA ALA A 48 4.55 7.38 -6.14
C ALA A 48 4.98 6.64 -7.41
N GLY A 49 5.61 5.47 -7.28
CA GLY A 49 5.93 4.65 -8.43
C GLY A 49 4.68 4.01 -9.02
N ASP A 50 4.35 4.33 -10.28
CA ASP A 50 3.28 3.72 -11.07
C ASP A 50 3.26 2.19 -10.93
N TYR A 51 4.43 1.55 -10.87
CA TYR A 51 4.56 0.11 -10.68
C TYR A 51 3.96 -0.38 -9.35
N ALA A 52 4.22 0.30 -8.24
CA ALA A 52 3.72 -0.11 -6.92
C ALA A 52 2.20 0.06 -6.85
N ARG A 53 1.68 1.16 -7.40
CA ARG A 53 0.25 1.44 -7.46
C ARG A 53 -0.49 0.44 -8.34
N LYS A 54 0.10 0.07 -9.48
CA LYS A 54 -0.43 -0.98 -10.37
C LYS A 54 -0.44 -2.34 -9.67
N ALA A 55 0.67 -2.75 -9.06
CA ALA A 55 0.78 -4.03 -8.36
C ALA A 55 -0.21 -4.16 -7.20
N ILE A 56 -0.44 -3.09 -6.43
CA ILE A 56 -1.46 -3.08 -5.36
C ILE A 56 -2.87 -3.17 -5.95
N SER A 57 -3.15 -2.44 -7.03
CA SER A 57 -4.45 -2.47 -7.69
C SER A 57 -4.76 -3.86 -8.27
N GLU A 58 -3.79 -4.50 -8.92
CA GLU A 58 -3.91 -5.88 -9.42
C GLU A 58 -4.17 -6.88 -8.30
N ARG A 59 -3.47 -6.73 -7.16
CA ARG A 59 -3.70 -7.58 -5.97
C ARG A 59 -5.08 -7.33 -5.32
N CYS A 60 -5.53 -6.08 -5.28
CA CYS A 60 -6.87 -5.74 -4.82
C CYS A 60 -7.95 -6.42 -5.67
N LEU A 61 -7.77 -6.40 -7.00
CA LEU A 61 -8.68 -7.02 -7.94
C LEU A 61 -8.67 -8.55 -7.82
N THR A 62 -7.50 -9.17 -7.63
CA THR A 62 -7.43 -10.63 -7.46
C THR A 62 -7.97 -11.12 -6.12
N ALA A 63 -7.87 -10.30 -5.07
CA ALA A 63 -8.33 -10.66 -3.73
C ALA A 63 -9.84 -10.43 -3.53
N LYS A 64 -10.48 -9.70 -4.44
CA LYS A 64 -11.92 -9.46 -4.39
C LYS A 64 -12.66 -10.77 -4.72
N PRO A 65 -13.40 -11.37 -3.76
CA PRO A 65 -14.21 -12.54 -4.07
C PRO A 65 -15.31 -12.12 -5.06
N HIS A 66 -15.42 -12.88 -6.15
CA HIS A 66 -16.32 -12.64 -7.27
C HIS A 66 -17.79 -12.87 -6.89
#